data_AF-A0A8J4FNG1-F1
#
_entry.id   AF-A0A8J4FNG1-F1
#
_cell.length_a   1.000
_cell.length_b   1.000
_cell.length_c   1.000
_cell.angle_alpha   90.00
_cell.angle_beta   90.00
_cell.angle_gamma   90.00
#
_symmetry.space_group_name_H-M   'P 1'
#
loop_
_entity.id
_entity.type
_entity.pdbx_description
1 polymer ?
#
loop_
_entity_poly.entity_id
_entity_poly.type
_entity_poly.pdbx_seq_one_letter_code
_entity_poly.pdbx_strand_id
1 'polypeptide(L)'
;MNPGNLPIAYVEAAEEVHNLTGPPRSCPLGVTNDVRERALRLAREVFTGGLAAAVSGGQSRTTPPPRPHQLNAVANLLEAVYRDGGAPEPINYLLQHSTGSGKSFTIAALAVALVGWGDCAGGRVGMVLVLNDRLQLDRQLGSCVEAFWTGNGRPLASLRRASTTAELSGFLSAPWGAASRPEVVLTTVQKLATLWRAGGGRVRAAAGNGDAGQ
;
A
#
# COMPACT_ATOMS: atom_id res chain seq x y z
N MET A 1 -18.30 19.25 1.59
CA MET A 1 -17.68 18.12 2.31
C MET A 1 -18.66 16.96 2.32
N ASN A 2 -18.21 15.74 2.03
CA ASN A 2 -19.04 14.53 2.14
C ASN A 2 -18.12 13.34 2.50
N PRO A 3 -18.22 12.73 3.70
CA PRO A 3 -17.31 11.68 4.15
C PRO A 3 -17.65 10.29 3.58
N GLY A 4 -18.65 10.17 2.71
CA GLY A 4 -19.28 8.91 2.33
C GLY A 4 -18.64 8.10 1.20
N ASN A 5 -17.43 8.43 0.71
CA ASN A 5 -16.78 7.67 -0.36
C ASN A 5 -15.33 7.31 -0.04
N LEU A 6 -15.11 6.08 0.42
CA LEU A 6 -13.80 5.44 0.54
C LEU A 6 -13.75 4.26 -0.44
N PRO A 7 -13.13 4.39 -1.61
CA PRO A 7 -12.99 3.28 -2.54
C PRO A 7 -12.00 2.25 -1.98
N ILE A 8 -12.49 1.07 -1.63
CA ILE A 8 -11.67 -0.08 -1.24
C ILE A 8 -11.58 -1.02 -2.45
N ALA A 9 -10.46 -0.93 -3.17
CA ALA A 9 -10.15 -1.83 -4.27
C ALA A 9 -9.88 -3.27 -3.77
N TYR A 10 -10.30 -4.27 -4.54
CA TYR A 10 -10.06 -5.68 -4.29
C TYR A 10 -9.05 -6.23 -5.32
N VAL A 11 -8.21 -7.17 -4.93
CA VAL A 11 -7.04 -7.61 -5.71
C VAL A 11 -7.07 -9.13 -5.96
N GLU A 12 -6.74 -9.52 -7.19
CA GLU A 12 -6.58 -10.91 -7.66
C GLU A 12 -5.32 -11.00 -8.56
N ALA A 13 -4.75 -12.20 -8.79
CA ALA A 13 -3.31 -12.36 -9.14
C ALA A 13 -2.99 -13.11 -10.47
N ALA A 14 -1.86 -12.76 -11.12
CA ALA A 14 -1.22 -13.40 -12.31
C ALA A 14 0.35 -13.29 -12.23
N GLU A 15 1.16 -13.13 -13.33
CA GLU A 15 2.67 -13.19 -13.23
C GLU A 15 3.74 -12.13 -13.72
N GLU A 16 3.76 -11.08 -14.56
CA GLU A 16 2.99 -10.18 -15.47
C GLU A 16 2.50 -8.74 -15.07
N VAL A 17 3.37 -7.73 -14.84
CA VAL A 17 2.94 -6.38 -14.33
C VAL A 17 2.21 -5.49 -15.38
N HIS A 18 0.91 -5.73 -15.52
CA HIS A 18 0.00 -4.97 -16.37
C HIS A 18 -0.24 -3.51 -15.91
N ASN A 19 -0.81 -2.71 -16.83
CA ASN A 19 -1.30 -1.33 -16.68
C ASN A 19 -0.24 -0.20 -16.58
N LEU A 20 1.06 -0.50 -16.43
CA LEU A 20 2.13 0.52 -16.37
C LEU A 20 2.44 1.25 -17.70
N THR A 21 1.97 0.70 -18.83
CA THR A 21 2.34 1.10 -20.20
C THR A 21 1.37 2.10 -20.85
N GLY A 22 0.33 2.54 -20.15
CA GLY A 22 -0.58 3.57 -20.64
C GLY A 22 0.06 4.97 -20.67
N PRO A 23 -0.39 5.87 -21.57
CA PRO A 23 0.00 7.27 -21.52
C PRO A 23 -0.47 7.91 -20.20
N PRO A 24 0.28 8.89 -19.64
CA PRO A 24 0.00 9.46 -18.33
C PRO A 24 -1.39 10.12 -18.28
N ARG A 25 -2.25 9.62 -17.39
CA ARG A 25 -3.63 10.10 -17.27
C ARG A 25 -3.68 11.32 -16.35
N SER A 26 -3.66 12.51 -16.96
CA SER A 26 -3.96 13.80 -16.33
C SER A 26 -3.15 14.16 -15.08
N CYS A 27 -1.82 13.99 -15.12
CA CYS A 27 -0.92 14.47 -14.08
C CYS A 27 -0.63 15.99 -14.26
N PRO A 28 -1.13 16.89 -13.38
CA PRO A 28 -1.12 18.34 -13.65
C PRO A 28 0.26 19.00 -13.53
N LEU A 29 1.20 18.40 -12.79
CA LEU A 29 2.57 18.89 -12.65
C LEU A 29 3.55 18.30 -13.68
N GLY A 30 3.10 17.35 -14.51
CA GLY A 30 3.93 16.60 -15.44
C GLY A 30 4.79 15.52 -14.76
N VAL A 31 5.28 14.56 -15.55
CA VAL A 31 6.20 13.51 -15.07
C VAL A 31 7.61 13.86 -15.52
N THR A 32 8.42 14.37 -14.60
CA THR A 32 9.85 14.62 -14.82
C THR A 32 10.66 13.34 -14.61
N ASN A 33 11.85 13.26 -15.23
CA ASN A 33 12.77 12.12 -15.02
C ASN A 33 13.19 11.95 -13.52
N ASP A 34 13.14 13.04 -12.74
CA ASP A 34 13.39 13.05 -11.29
C ASP A 34 12.42 12.13 -10.52
N VAL A 35 11.15 12.01 -10.93
CA VAL A 35 10.17 11.13 -10.26
C VAL A 35 10.69 9.69 -10.15
N ARG A 36 11.25 9.18 -11.26
CA ARG A 36 11.76 7.81 -11.33
C ARG A 36 13.08 7.63 -10.57
N GLU A 37 13.96 8.63 -10.60
CA GLU A 37 15.20 8.58 -9.81
C GLU A 37 14.89 8.63 -8.30
N ARG A 38 14.00 9.54 -7.88
CA ARG A 38 13.51 9.66 -6.51
C ARG A 38 12.81 8.37 -6.03
N ALA A 39 12.03 7.72 -6.90
CA ALA A 39 11.41 6.42 -6.61
C ALA A 39 12.47 5.30 -6.44
N LEU A 40 13.48 5.24 -7.31
CA LEU A 40 14.60 4.30 -7.19
C LEU A 40 15.47 4.56 -5.95
N ARG A 41 15.64 5.82 -5.57
CA ARG A 41 16.38 6.26 -4.37
C ARG A 41 15.66 5.82 -3.10
N LEU A 42 14.37 6.18 -2.94
CA LEU A 42 13.54 5.76 -1.81
C LEU A 42 13.41 4.24 -1.72
N ALA A 43 13.19 3.54 -2.85
CA ALA A 43 13.15 2.08 -2.86
C ALA A 43 14.47 1.49 -2.32
N ARG A 44 15.62 2.02 -2.75
CA ARG A 44 16.93 1.55 -2.30
C ARG A 44 17.15 1.77 -0.80
N GLU A 45 16.85 2.97 -0.30
CA GLU A 45 16.90 3.32 1.13
C GLU A 45 16.02 2.38 1.97
N VAL A 46 14.75 2.22 1.58
CA VAL A 46 13.80 1.36 2.28
C VAL A 46 14.25 -0.10 2.31
N PHE A 47 14.79 -0.61 1.20
CA PHE A 47 15.36 -1.95 1.15
C PHE A 47 16.63 -2.11 2.00
N THR A 48 17.54 -1.13 2.03
CA THR A 48 18.77 -1.27 2.83
C THR A 48 18.49 -1.26 4.33
N GLY A 49 17.64 -0.35 4.81
CA GLY A 49 17.21 -0.34 6.22
C GLY A 49 16.44 -1.60 6.62
N GLY A 50 15.48 -2.02 5.79
CA GLY A 50 14.63 -3.18 6.08
C GLY A 50 15.36 -4.52 6.00
N LEU A 51 16.25 -4.72 5.03
CA LEU A 51 17.08 -5.93 4.95
C LEU A 51 18.12 -5.99 6.09
N ALA A 52 18.63 -4.86 6.56
CA ALA A 52 19.51 -4.84 7.73
C ALA A 52 18.78 -5.36 8.97
N ALA A 53 17.66 -4.75 9.34
CA ALA A 53 16.86 -5.15 10.50
C ALA A 53 16.34 -6.60 10.41
N ALA A 54 15.97 -7.06 9.21
CA ALA A 54 15.54 -8.45 8.99
C ALA A 54 16.66 -9.49 9.12
N VAL A 55 17.95 -9.09 8.99
CA VAL A 55 19.12 -9.98 9.07
C VAL A 55 19.82 -9.91 10.44
N SER A 56 19.66 -8.83 11.21
CA SER A 56 20.28 -8.64 12.54
C SER A 56 19.89 -9.65 13.63
N GLY A 57 18.99 -10.60 13.35
CA GLY A 57 18.42 -11.57 14.30
C GLY A 57 19.36 -12.67 14.83
N GLY A 58 20.65 -12.40 15.06
CA GLY A 58 21.47 -13.24 15.95
C GLY A 58 22.89 -13.60 15.49
N GLN A 59 23.33 -13.25 14.27
CA GLN A 59 24.74 -13.46 13.86
C GLN A 59 25.24 -12.31 12.97
N SER A 60 26.56 -12.05 13.04
CA SER A 60 27.26 -11.09 12.17
C SER A 60 27.34 -11.61 10.73
N ARG A 61 26.25 -11.47 9.98
CA ARG A 61 26.19 -11.70 8.53
C ARG A 61 26.04 -10.36 7.82
N THR A 62 26.87 -10.13 6.80
CA THR A 62 26.75 -8.98 5.90
C THR A 62 25.38 -8.97 5.25
N THR A 63 24.63 -7.87 5.39
CA THR A 63 23.32 -7.70 4.76
C THR A 63 23.46 -7.83 3.24
N PRO A 64 22.77 -8.78 2.58
CA PRO A 64 22.83 -8.91 1.15
C PRO A 64 22.17 -7.71 0.47
N PRO A 65 22.70 -7.22 -0.67
CA PRO A 65 22.06 -6.12 -1.40
C PRO A 65 20.67 -6.56 -1.92
N PRO A 66 19.69 -5.63 -2.00
CA PRO A 66 18.37 -5.93 -2.54
C PRO A 66 18.44 -6.38 -4.00
N ARG A 67 17.57 -7.33 -4.36
CA ARG A 67 17.56 -7.90 -5.72
C ARG A 67 17.09 -6.83 -6.72
N PRO A 68 17.77 -6.61 -7.87
CA PRO A 68 17.40 -5.55 -8.81
C PRO A 68 15.95 -5.57 -9.29
N HIS A 69 15.35 -6.76 -9.46
CA HIS A 69 13.93 -6.88 -9.83
C HIS A 69 12.97 -6.42 -8.73
N GLN A 70 13.36 -6.51 -7.45
CA GLN A 70 12.54 -6.01 -6.33
C GLN A 70 12.61 -4.48 -6.25
N LEU A 71 13.80 -3.90 -6.43
CA LEU A 71 13.99 -2.44 -6.55
C LEU A 71 13.16 -1.87 -7.70
N ASN A 72 13.27 -2.47 -8.90
CA ASN A 72 12.55 -2.01 -10.08
C ASN A 72 11.02 -2.17 -9.91
N ALA A 73 10.54 -3.26 -9.31
CA ALA A 73 9.10 -3.46 -9.05
C ALA A 73 8.53 -2.39 -8.12
N VAL A 74 9.22 -2.05 -7.02
CA VAL A 74 8.79 -0.97 -6.12
C VAL A 74 8.88 0.40 -6.80
N ALA A 75 10.01 0.71 -7.45
CA ALA A 75 10.22 2.03 -8.07
C ALA A 75 9.24 2.30 -9.21
N ASN A 76 8.98 1.32 -10.10
CA ASN A 76 8.00 1.47 -11.18
C ASN A 76 6.58 1.69 -10.63
N LEU A 77 6.22 1.06 -9.50
CA LEU A 77 4.90 1.26 -8.89
C LEU A 77 4.79 2.60 -8.16
N LEU A 78 5.85 3.06 -7.49
CA LEU A 78 5.89 4.42 -6.91
C LEU A 78 5.75 5.49 -8.01
N GLU A 79 6.41 5.31 -9.16
CA GLU A 79 6.29 6.21 -10.31
C GLU A 79 4.85 6.23 -10.86
N ALA A 80 4.19 5.07 -10.96
CA ALA A 80 2.79 4.98 -11.39
C ALA A 80 1.83 5.64 -10.39
N VAL A 81 1.96 5.33 -9.09
CA VAL A 81 1.17 5.96 -8.01
C VAL A 81 1.38 7.48 -7.96
N TYR A 82 2.57 7.98 -8.31
CA TYR A 82 2.80 9.43 -8.44
C TYR A 82 2.05 10.02 -9.65
N ARG A 83 2.22 9.39 -10.82
CA ARG A 83 1.67 9.79 -12.13
C ARG A 83 0.15 9.78 -12.16
N ASP A 84 -0.47 8.77 -11.56
CA ASP A 84 -1.91 8.57 -11.53
C ASP A 84 -2.57 9.27 -10.32
N GLY A 85 -1.81 10.12 -9.64
CA GLY A 85 -2.25 11.00 -8.57
C GLY A 85 -3.39 11.92 -8.99
N GLY A 86 -4.54 11.80 -8.33
CA GLY A 86 -5.74 12.58 -8.67
C GLY A 86 -6.58 11.98 -9.82
N ALA A 87 -6.33 10.73 -10.22
CA ALA A 87 -7.27 10.00 -11.09
C ALA A 87 -8.70 10.01 -10.48
N PRO A 88 -9.76 10.16 -11.30
CA PRO A 88 -11.13 10.26 -10.80
C PRO A 88 -11.70 8.94 -10.26
N GLU A 89 -11.07 7.81 -10.64
CA GLU A 89 -11.48 6.45 -10.26
C GLU A 89 -10.25 5.68 -9.70
N PRO A 90 -10.46 4.65 -8.86
CA PRO A 90 -9.37 3.89 -8.25
C PRO A 90 -8.56 3.12 -9.29
N ILE A 91 -7.24 3.24 -9.26
CA ILE A 91 -6.35 2.49 -10.17
C ILE A 91 -5.83 1.24 -9.48
N ASN A 92 -6.05 0.10 -10.14
CA ASN A 92 -5.54 -1.19 -9.74
C ASN A 92 -4.18 -1.44 -10.40
N TYR A 93 -3.18 -1.79 -9.57
CA TYR A 93 -1.87 -2.24 -10.01
C TYR A 93 -1.63 -3.67 -9.53
N LEU A 94 -0.82 -4.38 -10.28
CA LEU A 94 -0.70 -5.82 -10.13
C LEU A 94 0.78 -6.21 -10.16
N LEU A 95 1.40 -6.28 -8.97
CA LEU A 95 2.82 -6.67 -8.82
C LEU A 95 2.98 -8.18 -8.76
N GLN A 96 3.82 -8.69 -9.66
CA GLN A 96 3.77 -10.09 -10.04
C GLN A 96 5.17 -10.70 -9.95
N HIS A 97 5.26 -11.88 -9.34
CA HIS A 97 6.50 -12.41 -8.78
C HIS A 97 6.47 -13.93 -8.62
N SER A 98 7.44 -14.61 -9.24
CA SER A 98 7.59 -16.06 -9.13
C SER A 98 7.80 -16.55 -7.68
N THR A 99 7.42 -17.81 -7.42
CA THR A 99 7.58 -18.41 -6.09
C THR A 99 9.06 -18.51 -5.71
N GLY A 100 9.42 -18.07 -4.50
CA GLY A 100 10.82 -18.00 -4.04
C GLY A 100 11.58 -16.71 -4.40
N SER A 101 11.01 -15.83 -5.23
CA SER A 101 11.59 -14.52 -5.60
C SER A 101 11.83 -13.56 -4.41
N GLY A 102 11.15 -13.77 -3.28
CA GLY A 102 11.20 -12.87 -2.12
C GLY A 102 10.08 -11.83 -2.09
N LYS A 103 8.94 -12.07 -2.77
CA LYS A 103 7.79 -11.15 -2.88
C LYS A 103 7.34 -10.47 -1.56
N SER A 104 7.47 -11.14 -0.41
CA SER A 104 7.14 -10.55 0.90
C SER A 104 8.01 -9.33 1.25
N PHE A 105 9.29 -9.32 0.83
CA PHE A 105 10.16 -8.15 0.97
C PHE A 105 9.74 -7.02 0.02
N THR A 106 9.26 -7.33 -1.19
CA THR A 106 8.70 -6.32 -2.10
C THR A 106 7.47 -5.65 -1.50
N ILE A 107 6.55 -6.43 -0.92
CA ILE A 107 5.35 -5.91 -0.25
C ILE A 107 5.73 -5.05 0.97
N ALA A 108 6.69 -5.52 1.78
CA ALA A 108 7.16 -4.78 2.95
C ALA A 108 7.84 -3.46 2.59
N ALA A 109 8.72 -3.46 1.58
CA ALA A 109 9.35 -2.26 1.06
C ALA A 109 8.32 -1.28 0.47
N LEU A 110 7.37 -1.77 -0.31
CA LEU A 110 6.31 -0.95 -0.88
C LEU A 110 5.45 -0.28 0.21
N ALA A 111 5.07 -1.01 1.26
CA ALA A 111 4.27 -0.44 2.35
C ALA A 111 5.00 0.69 3.10
N VAL A 112 6.29 0.54 3.37
CA VAL A 112 7.11 1.59 4.01
C VAL A 112 7.35 2.79 3.09
N ALA A 113 7.57 2.53 1.79
CA ALA A 113 7.82 3.56 0.80
C ALA A 113 6.56 4.41 0.52
N LEU A 114 5.40 3.77 0.33
CA LEU A 114 4.13 4.46 0.03
C LEU A 114 3.76 5.49 1.09
N VAL A 115 3.95 5.21 2.38
CA VAL A 115 3.68 6.18 3.46
C VAL A 115 4.60 7.41 3.40
N GLY A 116 5.82 7.25 2.86
CA GLY A 116 6.72 8.37 2.58
C GLY A 116 6.47 9.05 1.22
N TRP A 117 5.51 8.55 0.44
CA TRP A 117 5.25 8.96 -0.94
C TRP A 117 4.12 9.99 -1.03
N GLY A 118 4.31 10.94 -1.93
CA GLY A 118 3.28 11.87 -2.36
C GLY A 118 2.86 11.57 -3.80
N ASP A 119 1.82 12.23 -4.26
CA ASP A 119 1.33 12.14 -5.64
C ASP A 119 1.51 13.46 -6.41
N CYS A 120 1.29 13.46 -7.73
CA CYS A 120 1.51 14.65 -8.55
C CYS A 120 0.37 15.69 -8.52
N ALA A 121 -0.68 15.46 -7.72
CA ALA A 121 -1.64 16.49 -7.31
C ALA A 121 -1.27 17.13 -5.95
N GLY A 122 -0.17 16.68 -5.31
CA GLY A 122 0.28 17.16 -4.00
C GLY A 122 -0.33 16.42 -2.81
N GLY A 123 -1.10 15.35 -3.06
CA GLY A 123 -1.60 14.46 -2.02
C GLY A 123 -0.51 13.56 -1.43
N ARG A 124 -0.87 12.84 -0.36
CA ARG A 124 0.01 11.91 0.37
C ARG A 124 -0.77 10.69 0.83
N VAL A 125 -0.12 9.52 0.86
CA VAL A 125 -0.75 8.28 1.34
C VAL A 125 -0.98 8.33 2.85
N GLY A 126 -2.23 8.51 3.28
CA GLY A 126 -2.59 8.64 4.70
C GLY A 126 -3.00 7.33 5.41
N MET A 127 -2.91 6.18 4.74
CA MET A 127 -2.93 4.82 5.32
C MET A 127 -2.57 3.80 4.22
N VAL A 128 -1.79 2.77 4.55
CA VAL A 128 -1.60 1.56 3.72
C VAL A 128 -2.26 0.37 4.41
N LEU A 129 -3.20 -0.29 3.72
CA LEU A 129 -3.86 -1.51 4.20
C LEU A 129 -3.26 -2.73 3.50
N VAL A 130 -2.48 -3.53 4.23
CA VAL A 130 -1.91 -4.78 3.72
C VAL A 130 -2.86 -5.93 4.03
N LEU A 131 -3.40 -6.55 2.97
CA LEU A 131 -4.33 -7.67 3.03
C LEU A 131 -3.63 -8.99 2.74
N ASN A 132 -3.95 -10.03 3.52
CA ASN A 132 -3.48 -11.40 3.30
C ASN A 132 -4.64 -12.40 3.41
N ASP A 133 -4.60 -13.50 2.66
CA ASP A 133 -5.60 -14.57 2.75
C ASP A 133 -5.47 -15.36 4.07
N ARG A 134 -4.23 -15.78 4.41
CA ARG A 134 -3.99 -16.82 5.42
C ARG A 134 -3.33 -16.29 6.69
N LEU A 135 -3.92 -16.59 7.84
CA LEU A 135 -3.44 -16.18 9.18
C LEU A 135 -1.98 -16.57 9.48
N GLN A 136 -1.47 -17.68 8.95
CA GLN A 136 -0.08 -18.09 9.17
C GLN A 136 0.90 -17.33 8.25
N LEU A 137 0.47 -16.94 7.04
CA LEU A 137 1.23 -16.08 6.14
C LEU A 137 1.18 -14.62 6.62
N ASP A 138 0.11 -14.18 7.28
CA ASP A 138 0.02 -12.86 7.95
C ASP A 138 1.08 -12.68 9.05
N ARG A 139 1.42 -13.76 9.78
CA ARG A 139 2.55 -13.72 10.74
C ARG A 139 3.88 -13.45 10.02
N GLN A 140 4.21 -14.25 9.01
CA GLN A 140 5.47 -14.12 8.26
C GLN A 140 5.58 -12.80 7.50
N LEU A 141 4.51 -12.37 6.82
CA LEU A 141 4.46 -11.11 6.09
C LEU A 141 4.51 -9.92 7.06
N GLY A 142 3.75 -9.98 8.15
CA GLY A 142 3.72 -8.88 9.11
C GLY A 142 5.03 -8.71 9.86
N SER A 143 5.72 -9.78 10.27
CA SER A 143 7.07 -9.64 10.86
C SER A 143 8.12 -9.15 9.85
N CYS A 144 7.93 -9.42 8.55
CA CYS A 144 8.71 -8.78 7.50
C CYS A 144 8.41 -7.28 7.38
N VAL A 145 7.14 -6.86 7.44
CA VAL A 145 6.74 -5.44 7.48
C VAL A 145 7.23 -4.76 8.76
N GLU A 146 7.15 -5.39 9.92
CA GLU A 146 7.65 -4.90 11.22
C GLU A 146 9.17 -4.64 11.17
N ALA A 147 9.94 -5.56 10.58
CA ALA A 147 11.38 -5.39 10.36
C ALA A 147 11.69 -4.26 9.36
N PHE A 148 10.94 -4.17 8.25
CA PHE A 148 11.12 -3.08 7.27
C PHE A 148 10.69 -1.72 7.81
N TRP A 149 9.70 -1.66 8.70
CA TRP A 149 9.24 -0.45 9.37
C TRP A 149 10.30 0.08 10.34
N THR A 150 10.74 -0.78 11.26
CA THR A 150 11.74 -0.44 12.29
C THR A 150 13.13 -0.22 11.71
N GLY A 151 13.55 -1.00 10.71
CA GLY A 151 14.82 -0.82 10.00
C GLY A 151 14.93 0.50 9.22
N ASN A 152 13.80 1.17 8.96
CA ASN A 152 13.74 2.52 8.39
C ASN A 152 13.39 3.59 9.44
N GLY A 153 13.67 3.32 10.72
CA GLY A 153 13.53 4.27 11.82
C GLY A 153 12.09 4.64 12.19
N ARG A 154 11.07 3.98 11.62
CA ARG A 154 9.67 4.34 11.86
C ARG A 154 9.14 3.72 13.17
N PRO A 155 8.32 4.45 13.95
CA PRO A 155 7.84 3.99 15.24
C PRO A 155 6.79 2.88 15.10
N LEU A 156 6.90 1.80 15.87
CA LEU A 156 5.89 0.73 15.95
C LEU A 156 4.52 1.21 16.48
N ALA A 157 4.39 2.45 16.94
CA ALA A 157 3.10 3.06 17.25
C ALA A 157 2.22 3.25 15.99
N SER A 158 2.85 3.55 14.84
CA SER A 158 2.16 3.81 13.58
C SER A 158 1.82 2.55 12.77
N LEU A 159 2.36 1.39 13.16
CA LEU A 159 2.08 0.08 12.56
C LEU A 159 1.11 -0.69 13.45
N ARG A 160 0.04 -1.26 12.88
CA ARG A 160 -0.96 -2.04 13.62
C ARG A 160 -1.30 -3.33 12.88
N ARG A 161 -1.35 -4.46 13.60
CA ARG A 161 -2.02 -5.68 13.13
C ARG A 161 -3.40 -5.74 13.77
N ALA A 162 -4.45 -5.79 12.95
CA ALA A 162 -5.82 -5.94 13.44
C ALA A 162 -6.06 -7.40 13.84
N SER A 163 -6.14 -7.67 15.14
CA SER A 163 -6.45 -8.98 15.72
C SER A 163 -7.95 -9.27 15.60
N THR A 164 -8.81 -8.28 15.86
CA THR A 164 -10.27 -8.37 15.75
C THR A 164 -10.84 -7.51 14.60
N THR A 165 -12.11 -7.75 14.25
CA THR A 165 -12.87 -6.89 13.33
C THR A 165 -13.24 -5.54 13.94
N ALA A 166 -13.40 -5.46 15.27
CA ALA A 166 -13.65 -4.23 15.99
C ALA A 166 -12.45 -3.27 15.93
N GLU A 167 -11.23 -3.79 16.15
CA GLU A 167 -9.98 -3.03 15.94
C GLU A 167 -9.86 -2.51 14.51
N LEU A 168 -10.11 -3.36 13.51
CA LEU A 168 -10.06 -2.97 12.09
C LEU A 168 -11.06 -1.83 11.79
N SER A 169 -12.28 -1.93 12.32
CA SER A 169 -13.31 -0.88 12.20
C SER A 169 -12.85 0.43 12.84
N GLY A 170 -12.26 0.36 14.04
CA GLY A 170 -11.71 1.52 14.75
C GLY A 170 -10.58 2.21 14.00
N PHE A 171 -9.63 1.45 13.42
CA PHE A 171 -8.53 2.01 12.64
C PHE A 171 -9.02 2.68 11.35
N LEU A 172 -9.96 2.05 10.63
CA LEU A 172 -10.51 2.60 9.39
C LEU A 172 -11.41 3.83 9.62
N SER A 173 -12.13 3.86 10.75
CA SER A 173 -13.00 4.98 11.14
C SER A 173 -12.24 6.16 11.78
N ALA A 174 -10.96 6.00 12.10
CA ALA A 174 -10.16 7.05 12.73
C ALA A 174 -9.97 8.25 11.78
N PRO A 175 -10.20 9.50 12.23
CA PRO A 175 -10.01 10.69 11.41
C PRO A 175 -8.60 10.81 10.81
N TRP A 176 -8.51 11.37 9.60
CA TRP A 176 -7.24 11.64 8.95
C TRP A 176 -6.39 12.60 9.80
N GLY A 177 -5.12 12.24 10.05
CA GLY A 177 -4.23 13.02 10.91
C GLY A 177 -4.43 12.82 12.43
N ALA A 178 -5.38 12.01 12.89
CA ALA A 178 -5.49 11.66 14.31
C ALA A 178 -4.33 10.76 14.74
N ALA A 179 -3.74 11.02 15.93
CA ALA A 179 -2.64 10.22 16.48
C ALA A 179 -3.01 8.75 16.78
N SER A 180 -4.30 8.41 16.77
CA SER A 180 -4.83 7.04 16.88
C SER A 180 -4.94 6.30 15.54
N ARG A 181 -4.77 6.99 14.40
CA ARG A 181 -4.85 6.41 13.06
C ARG A 181 -3.47 5.86 12.65
N PRO A 182 -3.31 4.54 12.45
CA PRO A 182 -2.04 3.98 11.99
C PRO A 182 -1.74 4.34 10.53
N GLU A 183 -0.45 4.52 10.24
CA GLU A 183 0.08 4.68 8.89
C GLU A 183 -0.01 3.37 8.09
N VAL A 184 0.17 2.22 8.74
CA VAL A 184 0.07 0.88 8.11
C VAL A 184 -0.76 -0.06 8.96
N VAL A 185 -1.72 -0.74 8.32
CA VAL A 185 -2.56 -1.77 8.93
C VAL A 185 -2.32 -3.12 8.25
N LEU A 186 -1.97 -4.14 9.04
CA LEU A 186 -1.91 -5.55 8.65
C LEU A 186 -3.23 -6.23 9.02
N THR A 187 -3.90 -6.88 8.07
CA THR A 187 -5.12 -7.66 8.36
C THR A 187 -5.38 -8.74 7.30
N THR A 188 -6.38 -9.59 7.53
CA THR A 188 -6.79 -10.62 6.56
C THR A 188 -8.00 -10.21 5.73
N VAL A 189 -8.07 -10.71 4.49
CA VAL A 189 -9.22 -10.54 3.59
C VAL A 189 -10.52 -10.99 4.27
N GLN A 190 -10.47 -12.08 5.04
CA GLN A 190 -11.62 -12.62 5.80
C GLN A 190 -12.15 -11.62 6.85
N LYS A 191 -11.28 -10.89 7.55
CA LYS A 191 -11.67 -9.87 8.53
C LYS A 191 -12.31 -8.66 7.84
N LEU A 192 -11.71 -8.19 6.74
CA LEU A 192 -12.26 -7.09 5.95
C LEU A 192 -13.63 -7.46 5.34
N ALA A 193 -13.77 -8.65 4.76
CA ALA A 193 -15.03 -9.14 4.20
C ALA A 193 -16.13 -9.31 5.28
N THR A 194 -15.76 -9.68 6.51
CA THR A 194 -16.70 -9.73 7.64
C THR A 194 -17.15 -8.34 8.06
N LEU A 195 -16.22 -7.38 8.15
CA LEU A 195 -16.53 -5.98 8.44
C LEU A 195 -17.42 -5.35 7.35
N TRP A 196 -17.13 -5.62 6.08
CA TRP A 196 -17.93 -5.15 4.94
C TRP A 196 -19.37 -5.69 4.97
N ARG A 197 -19.55 -6.98 5.25
CA ARG A 197 -20.88 -7.58 5.44
C ARG A 197 -21.63 -6.98 6.62
N ALA A 198 -20.95 -6.68 7.72
CA ALA A 198 -21.55 -6.07 8.92
C ALA A 198 -21.91 -4.59 8.73
N GLY A 199 -21.12 -3.82 7.97
CA GLY A 199 -21.46 -2.45 7.55
C GLY A 199 -22.62 -2.39 6.55
N GLY A 200 -22.87 -3.51 5.85
CA GLY A 200 -23.96 -3.70 4.91
C GLY A 200 -23.61 -3.28 3.49
N GLY A 201 -24.01 -4.08 2.51
CA GLY A 201 -23.81 -3.85 1.07
C GLY A 201 -24.64 -2.69 0.49
N ARG A 202 -24.64 -1.53 1.14
CA ARG A 202 -25.31 -0.31 0.65
C ARG A 202 -24.35 0.54 -0.18
N VAL A 203 -23.88 -0.03 -1.29
CA VAL A 203 -23.55 0.83 -2.45
C VAL A 203 -24.87 1.44 -2.89
N ARG A 204 -25.16 2.65 -2.39
CA ARG A 204 -26.34 3.40 -2.79
C ARG A 204 -26.07 3.95 -4.19
N ALA A 205 -26.29 3.09 -5.19
CA ALA A 205 -26.29 3.50 -6.59
C ALA A 205 -27.13 4.78 -6.70
N ALA A 206 -26.53 5.85 -7.20
CA ALA A 206 -27.20 7.13 -7.30
C ALA A 206 -28.29 6.99 -8.35
N ALA A 207 -29.53 6.80 -7.89
CA ALA A 207 -30.69 6.89 -8.75
C ALA A 207 -30.69 8.28 -9.38
N GLY A 208 -30.51 8.33 -10.70
CA GLY A 208 -30.62 9.57 -11.45
C GLY A 208 -32.06 10.08 -11.31
N ASN A 209 -32.26 11.14 -10.54
CA ASN A 209 -33.51 11.87 -10.52
C ASN A 209 -33.66 12.57 -11.88
N GLY A 210 -34.21 11.84 -12.86
CA GLY A 210 -34.67 12.38 -14.12
C GLY A 210 -35.94 13.19 -13.92
N ASP A 211 -35.83 14.33 -13.23
CA ASP A 211 -36.91 15.29 -13.07
C ASP A 211 -36.95 16.22 -14.30
N ALA A 212 -37.62 15.72 -15.34
CA ALA A 212 -38.15 16.49 -16.45
C ALA A 212 -39.33 15.70 -17.05
N GLY A 213 -40.52 16.27 -17.26
CA GLY A 213 -40.93 17.65 -17.02
C GLY A 213 -41.80 18.13 -18.17
N GLN A 214 -43.10 18.34 -17.90
CA GLN A 214 -44.21 18.40 -18.86
C GLN A 214 -44.70 17.00 -19.31
#